data_AF-A0A1H7WIK8-F1
#
_entry.id   AF-A0A1H7WIK8-F1
#
_cell.length_a   1.000
_cell.length_b   1.000
_cell.length_c   1.000
_cell.angle_alpha   90.00
_cell.angle_beta   90.00
_cell.angle_gamma   90.00
#
_symmetry.space_group_name_H-M   'P 1'
#
loop_
_entity.id
_entity.type
_entity.pdbx_description
1 polymer ?
#
loop_
_entity_poly.entity_id
_entity_poly.type
_entity_poly.pdbx_seq_one_letter_code
_entity_poly.pdbx_strand_id
1 'polypeptide(L)'
;MTQSKLAPMAALDWDDVRIFLVLAEVRSYREAGRILERGVHHLRMRFEAFEQTLGRALFVRTHNGLVLTPEGAALREQAEVMYNGARRLAASVANAKDQRRGVRIGCTEGLGSFWIVPRLLELVEKEKDISVYLNCEVAQQDVANLAVDFSIQFDRPSNPDLVVVRLCWLHVVLFASQEYVRKNGKPMSKAEIDNFNVLEISGAQIWSHALRLDEHTKPKDEFVRFGTNTASAQLIGVKRGGGLTALPTYSETITTGLVHVAEDWLLTRDVWLVCNRQVMDQPQVRKCITYIRDVFSPARFPWFRQGYISPTEIRRFIEEHELQALFEGYSDYSHLPVDPAYELPVDPILDAQVA
;
A
#
# COMPACT_ATOMS: atom_id res chain seq x y z
N MET A 1 -0.07 -42.01 21.80
CA MET A 1 -1.09 -41.11 22.37
C MET A 1 -0.45 -39.73 22.53
N THR A 2 -0.70 -38.84 21.57
CA THR A 2 -0.03 -37.54 21.48
C THR A 2 -0.79 -36.56 22.35
N GLN A 3 -0.19 -36.12 23.46
CA GLN A 3 -0.75 -35.04 24.26
C GLN A 3 -0.82 -33.76 23.41
N SER A 4 -2.01 -33.14 23.41
CA SER A 4 -2.30 -31.86 22.75
C SER A 4 -1.32 -30.78 23.23
N LYS A 5 -0.61 -30.15 22.30
CA LYS A 5 0.27 -28.98 22.57
C LYS A 5 -0.50 -27.70 22.92
N LEU A 6 -1.83 -27.74 22.94
CA LEU A 6 -2.65 -26.66 23.49
C LEU A 6 -2.81 -26.93 24.98
N ALA A 7 -1.91 -26.37 25.79
CA ALA A 7 -2.25 -26.11 27.19
C ALA A 7 -3.56 -25.30 27.21
N PRO A 8 -4.45 -25.49 28.20
CA PRO A 8 -5.64 -24.66 28.29
C PRO A 8 -5.20 -23.20 28.46
N MET A 9 -5.33 -22.42 27.37
CA MET A 9 -5.35 -20.97 27.45
C MET A 9 -6.39 -20.65 28.52
N ALA A 10 -5.99 -20.04 29.63
CA ALA A 10 -6.92 -19.75 30.71
C ALA A 10 -8.07 -18.88 30.16
N ALA A 11 -9.21 -19.54 29.94
CA ALA A 11 -10.57 -19.04 29.74
C ALA A 11 -10.77 -17.73 28.95
N LEU A 12 -10.04 -17.48 27.86
CA LEU A 12 -10.41 -16.41 26.93
C LEU A 12 -11.48 -16.93 25.95
N ASP A 13 -12.75 -16.57 26.16
CA ASP A 13 -13.83 -16.87 25.21
C ASP A 13 -13.85 -15.82 24.09
N TRP A 14 -13.86 -16.29 22.84
CA TRP A 14 -14.01 -15.46 21.64
C TRP A 14 -15.20 -14.49 21.73
N ASP A 15 -16.32 -14.95 22.27
CA ASP A 15 -17.53 -14.15 22.36
C ASP A 15 -17.39 -12.99 23.36
N ASP A 16 -16.54 -13.11 24.37
CA ASP A 16 -16.26 -12.02 25.31
C ASP A 16 -15.45 -10.90 24.64
N VAL A 17 -14.52 -11.27 23.77
CA VAL A 17 -13.77 -10.30 22.94
C VAL A 17 -14.67 -9.62 21.92
N ARG A 18 -15.64 -10.34 21.34
CA ARG A 18 -16.65 -9.73 20.47
C ARG A 18 -17.52 -8.72 21.22
N ILE A 19 -17.95 -9.05 22.44
CA ILE A 19 -18.72 -8.14 23.32
C ILE A 19 -17.88 -6.90 23.64
N PHE A 20 -16.61 -7.08 24.01
CA PHE A 20 -15.68 -6.00 24.28
C PHE A 20 -15.56 -5.00 23.11
N LEU A 21 -15.31 -5.49 21.89
CA LEU A 21 -15.15 -4.64 20.70
C LEU A 21 -16.41 -3.84 20.39
N VAL A 22 -17.60 -4.46 20.49
CA VAL A 22 -18.86 -3.74 20.27
C VAL A 22 -19.07 -2.67 21.35
N LEU A 23 -18.78 -2.96 22.62
CA LEU A 23 -18.87 -1.97 23.69
C LEU A 23 -17.87 -0.82 23.52
N ALA A 24 -16.66 -1.09 23.02
CA ALA A 24 -15.65 -0.08 22.74
C ALA A 24 -16.10 0.89 21.63
N GLU A 25 -16.85 0.37 20.66
CA GLU A 25 -17.36 1.14 19.53
C GLU A 25 -18.58 1.98 19.92
N VAL A 26 -19.62 1.37 20.49
CA VAL A 26 -20.90 2.06 20.75
C VAL A 26 -21.00 2.72 22.13
N ARG A 27 -20.03 2.43 23.02
CA ARG A 27 -19.91 3.01 24.36
C ARG A 27 -21.15 2.87 25.25
N SER A 28 -22.01 1.89 24.94
CA SER A 28 -23.31 1.71 25.57
C SER A 28 -23.71 0.24 25.60
N TYR A 29 -23.98 -0.30 26.80
CA TYR A 29 -24.53 -1.64 26.95
C TYR A 29 -25.90 -1.82 26.29
N ARG A 30 -26.70 -0.73 26.19
CA ARG A 30 -28.02 -0.78 25.55
C ARG A 30 -27.88 -0.96 24.04
N GLU A 31 -27.00 -0.18 23.40
CA GLU A 31 -26.79 -0.28 21.95
C GLU A 31 -26.03 -1.56 21.59
N ALA A 32 -25.07 -1.98 22.41
CA ALA A 32 -24.40 -3.26 22.25
C ALA A 32 -25.39 -4.44 22.34
N GLY A 33 -26.37 -4.37 23.24
CA GLY A 33 -27.47 -5.35 23.33
C GLY A 33 -28.30 -5.44 22.05
N ARG A 34 -28.57 -4.30 21.42
CA ARG A 34 -29.28 -4.24 20.13
C ARG A 34 -28.46 -4.89 18.99
N ILE A 35 -27.17 -4.57 18.90
CA ILE A 35 -26.27 -5.09 17.86
C ILE A 35 -26.00 -6.59 18.00
N LEU A 36 -25.81 -7.04 19.24
CA LEU A 36 -25.48 -8.44 19.54
C LEU A 36 -26.71 -9.32 19.69
N GLU A 37 -27.91 -8.74 19.62
CA GLU A 37 -29.21 -9.41 19.87
C GLU A 37 -29.24 -10.11 21.24
N ARG A 38 -28.75 -9.42 22.28
CA ARG A 38 -28.64 -9.96 23.64
C ARG A 38 -29.14 -8.99 24.70
N GLY A 39 -29.68 -9.54 25.79
CA GLY A 39 -30.16 -8.77 26.92
C GLY A 39 -29.03 -8.00 27.64
N VAL A 40 -29.29 -6.73 27.98
CA VAL A 40 -28.33 -5.83 28.65
C VAL A 40 -27.77 -6.42 29.94
N HIS A 41 -28.59 -7.08 30.75
CA HIS A 41 -28.17 -7.72 31.99
C HIS A 41 -27.18 -8.87 31.73
N HIS A 42 -27.46 -9.70 30.72
CA HIS A 42 -26.57 -10.79 30.31
C HIS A 42 -25.22 -10.26 29.81
N LEU A 43 -25.21 -9.23 28.97
CA LEU A 43 -23.98 -8.62 28.49
C LEU A 43 -23.12 -8.04 29.62
N ARG A 44 -23.75 -7.39 30.62
CA ARG A 44 -23.03 -6.87 31.79
C ARG A 44 -22.41 -7.99 32.63
N MET A 45 -23.21 -8.99 33.01
CA MET A 45 -22.75 -10.14 33.79
C MET A 45 -21.57 -10.86 33.11
N ARG A 46 -21.70 -11.09 31.79
CA ARG A 46 -20.68 -11.77 31.00
C ARG A 46 -19.41 -10.94 30.86
N PHE A 47 -19.54 -9.64 30.64
CA PHE A 47 -18.39 -8.74 30.53
C PHE A 47 -17.68 -8.52 31.87
N GLU A 48 -18.42 -8.45 32.99
CA GLU A 48 -17.84 -8.40 34.34
C GLU A 48 -17.03 -9.67 34.66
N ALA A 49 -17.51 -10.85 34.25
CA ALA A 49 -16.75 -12.10 34.38
C ALA A 49 -15.48 -12.10 33.51
N PHE A 50 -15.52 -11.48 32.33
CA PHE A 50 -14.37 -11.30 31.46
C PHE A 50 -13.31 -10.38 32.09
N GLU A 51 -13.70 -9.23 32.64
CA GLU A 51 -12.79 -8.33 33.38
C GLU A 51 -12.19 -9.02 34.62
N GLN A 52 -12.98 -9.84 35.33
CA GLN A 52 -12.50 -10.65 36.46
C GLN A 52 -11.46 -11.68 36.03
N THR A 53 -11.68 -12.36 34.90
CA THR A 53 -10.74 -13.35 34.34
C THR A 53 -9.41 -12.70 33.96
N LEU A 54 -9.46 -11.47 33.42
CA LEU A 54 -8.26 -10.69 33.08
C LEU A 54 -7.63 -9.98 34.29
N GLY A 55 -8.34 -9.89 35.42
CA GLY A 55 -7.91 -9.15 36.61
C GLY A 55 -7.78 -7.65 36.40
N ARG A 56 -8.42 -7.08 35.36
CA ARG A 56 -8.31 -5.66 34.97
C ARG A 56 -9.66 -5.14 34.51
N ALA A 57 -10.00 -3.92 34.93
CA ALA A 57 -11.11 -3.17 34.36
C ALA A 57 -10.70 -2.61 32.99
N LEU A 58 -11.54 -2.81 32.00
CA LEU A 58 -11.36 -2.39 30.61
C LEU A 58 -12.19 -1.15 30.28
N PHE A 59 -13.26 -0.89 31.04
CA PHE A 59 -14.07 0.32 30.93
C PHE A 59 -14.27 1.03 32.28
N VAL A 60 -14.40 2.35 32.20
CA VAL A 60 -14.95 3.19 33.28
C VAL A 60 -16.30 3.76 32.85
N ARG A 61 -17.24 3.80 33.79
CA ARG A 61 -18.54 4.46 33.57
C ARG A 61 -18.40 5.96 33.81
N THR A 62 -18.87 6.74 32.86
CA THR A 62 -18.96 8.19 32.94
C THR A 62 -20.40 8.63 32.65
N HIS A 63 -20.70 9.91 32.87
CA HIS A 63 -21.99 10.51 32.51
C HIS A 63 -22.29 10.41 31.01
N ASN A 64 -21.27 10.25 30.17
CA ASN A 64 -21.37 10.16 28.70
C ASN A 64 -21.28 8.71 28.17
N GLY A 65 -21.39 7.70 29.05
CA GLY A 65 -21.29 6.29 28.69
C GLY A 65 -19.96 5.65 29.09
N LEU A 66 -19.60 4.58 28.38
CA LEU A 66 -18.39 3.80 28.66
C LEU A 66 -17.17 4.42 27.99
N VAL A 67 -16.08 4.54 28.74
CA VAL A 67 -14.78 4.98 28.24
C VAL A 67 -13.75 3.90 28.54
N LEU A 68 -12.86 3.62 27.59
CA LEU A 68 -11.80 2.63 27.78
C LEU A 68 -10.81 3.09 28.87
N THR A 69 -10.36 2.14 29.67
CA THR A 69 -9.15 2.31 30.50
C THR A 69 -7.89 2.22 29.63
N PRO A 70 -6.70 2.60 30.13
CA PRO A 70 -5.44 2.34 29.43
C PRO A 70 -5.26 0.86 29.06
N GLU A 71 -5.64 -0.06 29.96
CA GLU A 71 -5.61 -1.50 29.72
C GLU A 71 -6.64 -1.91 28.65
N GLY A 72 -7.84 -1.32 28.66
CA GLY A 72 -8.84 -1.49 27.62
C GLY A 72 -8.36 -1.01 26.25
N ALA A 73 -7.69 0.13 26.18
CA ALA A 73 -7.11 0.65 24.95
C ALA A 73 -6.03 -0.28 24.39
N ALA A 74 -5.13 -0.78 25.25
CA ALA A 74 -4.12 -1.76 24.85
C ALA A 74 -4.73 -3.10 24.40
N LEU A 75 -5.80 -3.56 25.07
CA LEU A 75 -6.51 -4.78 24.67
C LEU A 75 -7.24 -4.61 23.33
N ARG A 76 -7.74 -3.42 23.01
CA ARG A 76 -8.44 -3.13 21.74
C ARG A 76 -7.63 -3.53 20.53
N GLU A 77 -6.36 -3.17 20.48
CA GLU A 77 -5.49 -3.49 19.36
C GLU A 77 -5.39 -5.02 19.15
N GLN A 78 -5.20 -5.78 20.23
CA GLN A 78 -5.09 -7.25 20.16
C GLN A 78 -6.43 -7.92 19.86
N ALA A 79 -7.52 -7.38 20.40
CA ALA A 79 -8.88 -7.84 20.16
C ALA A 79 -9.28 -7.67 18.69
N GLU A 80 -8.93 -6.54 18.06
CA GLU A 80 -9.17 -6.27 16.65
C GLU A 80 -8.39 -7.26 15.75
N VAL A 81 -7.15 -7.60 16.09
CA VAL A 81 -6.37 -8.64 15.39
C VAL A 81 -7.08 -9.99 15.45
N MET A 82 -7.54 -10.40 16.64
CA MET A 82 -8.28 -11.66 16.79
C MET A 82 -9.60 -11.65 16.03
N TYR A 83 -10.32 -10.51 16.04
CA TYR A 83 -11.58 -10.37 15.31
C TYR A 83 -11.44 -10.44 13.80
N ASN A 84 -10.40 -9.80 13.27
CA ASN A 84 -10.07 -9.96 11.88
C ASN A 84 -9.71 -11.44 11.58
N GLY A 85 -9.03 -12.14 12.50
CA GLY A 85 -8.78 -13.60 12.42
C GLY A 85 -10.04 -14.43 12.30
N ALA A 86 -11.02 -14.22 13.18
CA ALA A 86 -12.30 -14.92 13.16
C ALA A 86 -13.11 -14.62 11.88
N ARG A 87 -13.15 -13.35 11.44
CA ARG A 87 -13.78 -12.96 10.17
C ARG A 87 -13.17 -13.68 8.98
N ARG A 88 -11.84 -13.83 8.96
CA ARG A 88 -11.13 -14.58 7.92
C ARG A 88 -11.43 -16.06 7.95
N LEU A 89 -11.49 -16.67 9.13
CA LEU A 89 -11.87 -18.07 9.27
C LEU A 89 -13.27 -18.28 8.69
N ALA A 90 -14.23 -17.44 9.07
CA ALA A 90 -15.59 -17.48 8.52
C ALA A 90 -15.61 -17.27 7.00
N ALA A 91 -14.84 -16.30 6.49
CA ALA A 91 -14.70 -16.07 5.05
C ALA A 91 -14.05 -17.25 4.32
N SER A 92 -13.06 -17.92 4.92
CA SER A 92 -12.37 -19.07 4.33
C SER A 92 -13.30 -20.27 4.13
N VAL A 93 -14.25 -20.47 5.05
CA VAL A 93 -15.27 -21.53 4.97
C VAL A 93 -16.38 -21.17 3.99
N ALA A 94 -16.81 -19.89 3.95
CA ALA A 94 -17.79 -19.41 2.99
C ALA A 94 -17.25 -19.43 1.54
N ASN A 95 -15.99 -19.06 1.36
CA ASN A 95 -15.29 -19.00 0.07
C ASN A 95 -14.74 -20.38 -0.37
N ALA A 96 -14.87 -21.44 0.44
CA ALA A 96 -14.44 -22.78 0.04
C ALA A 96 -15.28 -23.36 -1.12
N LYS A 97 -16.49 -22.84 -1.34
CA LYS A 97 -17.35 -23.22 -2.47
C LYS A 97 -17.15 -22.36 -3.72
N ASP A 98 -16.61 -21.16 -3.57
CA ASP A 98 -16.33 -20.25 -4.68
C ASP A 98 -14.82 -20.30 -4.93
N GLN A 99 -14.41 -21.25 -5.76
CA GLN A 99 -13.02 -21.43 -6.17
C GLN A 99 -12.34 -20.06 -6.39
N ARG A 100 -11.14 -19.92 -5.83
CA ARG A 100 -10.15 -18.85 -6.08
C ARG A 100 -10.04 -18.52 -7.58
N ARG A 101 -10.96 -17.74 -8.15
CA ARG A 101 -11.02 -17.45 -9.59
C ARG A 101 -9.99 -16.41 -10.03
N GLY A 102 -9.22 -15.83 -9.11
CA GLY A 102 -8.13 -14.94 -9.47
C GLY A 102 -7.15 -14.65 -8.34
N VAL A 103 -6.03 -14.05 -8.72
CA VAL A 103 -4.94 -13.61 -7.85
C VAL A 103 -5.20 -12.18 -7.41
N ARG A 104 -5.23 -11.95 -6.10
CA ARG A 104 -5.42 -10.63 -5.49
C ARG A 104 -4.07 -9.99 -5.21
N ILE A 105 -3.83 -8.83 -5.78
CA ILE A 105 -2.57 -8.09 -5.66
C ILE A 105 -2.86 -6.78 -4.92
N GLY A 106 -2.16 -6.51 -3.82
CA GLY A 106 -2.24 -5.23 -3.12
C GLY A 106 -1.11 -4.27 -3.51
N CYS A 107 -1.35 -2.98 -3.68
CA CYS A 107 -0.29 -1.98 -3.85
C CYS A 107 -0.77 -0.57 -3.49
N THR A 108 0.14 0.40 -3.50
CA THR A 108 -0.23 1.82 -3.38
C THR A 108 -0.90 2.31 -4.66
N GLU A 109 -1.85 3.26 -4.55
CA GLU A 109 -2.58 3.79 -5.72
C GLU A 109 -1.66 4.37 -6.80
N GLY A 110 -0.56 5.02 -6.41
CA GLY A 110 0.42 5.53 -7.38
C GLY A 110 1.13 4.44 -8.19
N LEU A 111 1.60 3.36 -7.55
CA LEU A 111 2.21 2.24 -8.27
C LEU A 111 1.17 1.46 -9.07
N GLY A 112 0.02 1.19 -8.46
CA GLY A 112 -1.08 0.46 -9.08
C GLY A 112 -1.55 1.13 -10.35
N SER A 113 -2.04 2.37 -10.22
CA SER A 113 -2.61 3.12 -11.33
C SER A 113 -1.55 3.46 -12.39
N PHE A 114 -0.41 4.05 -12.01
CA PHE A 114 0.50 4.65 -13.00
C PHE A 114 1.56 3.70 -13.56
N TRP A 115 1.86 2.59 -12.87
CA TRP A 115 2.94 1.71 -13.28
C TRP A 115 2.49 0.28 -13.57
N ILE A 116 1.70 -0.32 -12.67
CA ILE A 116 1.35 -1.74 -12.73
C ILE A 116 0.21 -2.00 -13.72
N VAL A 117 -0.92 -1.32 -13.59
CA VAL A 117 -2.12 -1.55 -14.43
C VAL A 117 -1.82 -1.53 -15.94
N PRO A 118 -1.05 -0.55 -16.48
CA PRO A 118 -0.79 -0.48 -17.92
C PRO A 118 -0.11 -1.73 -18.48
N ARG A 119 0.66 -2.44 -17.64
CA ARG A 119 1.39 -3.65 -18.01
C ARG A 119 0.61 -4.90 -17.62
N LEU A 120 -0.09 -4.87 -16.49
CA LEU A 120 -0.81 -6.02 -15.94
C LEU A 120 -1.86 -6.60 -16.92
N LEU A 121 -2.40 -5.77 -17.82
CA LEU A 121 -3.33 -6.24 -18.86
C LEU A 121 -2.66 -7.19 -19.87
N GLU A 122 -1.37 -7.03 -20.17
CA GLU A 122 -0.62 -7.97 -21.02
C GLU A 122 -0.56 -9.37 -20.39
N LEU A 123 -0.45 -9.46 -19.05
CA LEU A 123 -0.48 -10.74 -18.35
C LEU A 123 -1.83 -11.42 -18.50
N VAL A 124 -2.92 -10.68 -18.30
CA VAL A 124 -4.29 -11.22 -18.39
C VAL A 124 -4.61 -11.64 -19.82
N GLU A 125 -4.05 -10.97 -20.83
CA GLU A 125 -4.19 -11.37 -22.23
C GLU A 125 -3.41 -12.65 -22.55
N LYS A 126 -2.16 -12.76 -22.08
CA LYS A 126 -1.28 -13.92 -22.30
C LYS A 126 -1.73 -15.17 -21.52
N GLU A 127 -2.25 -14.99 -20.30
CA GLU A 127 -2.60 -16.07 -19.38
C GLU A 127 -4.11 -16.11 -19.14
N LYS A 128 -4.86 -16.68 -20.10
CA LYS A 128 -6.34 -16.66 -20.10
C LYS A 128 -7.00 -17.39 -18.91
N ASP A 129 -6.25 -18.22 -18.20
CA ASP A 129 -6.72 -18.94 -17.02
C ASP A 129 -6.51 -18.16 -15.71
N ILE A 130 -5.93 -16.95 -15.78
CA ILE A 130 -5.64 -16.11 -14.62
C ILE A 130 -6.54 -14.88 -14.65
N SER A 131 -7.44 -14.78 -13.67
CA SER A 131 -8.04 -13.48 -13.33
C SER A 131 -7.14 -12.77 -12.33
N VAL A 132 -6.96 -11.46 -12.46
CA VAL A 132 -6.20 -10.65 -11.50
C VAL A 132 -7.10 -9.58 -10.91
N TYR A 133 -7.06 -9.43 -9.59
CA TYR A 133 -7.76 -8.39 -8.85
C TYR A 133 -6.73 -7.48 -8.19
N LEU A 134 -6.56 -6.28 -8.72
CA LEU A 134 -5.65 -5.29 -8.15
C LEU A 134 -6.38 -4.44 -7.12
N ASN A 135 -5.86 -4.40 -5.89
CA ASN A 135 -6.33 -3.55 -4.81
C ASN A 135 -5.36 -2.39 -4.58
N CYS A 136 -5.84 -1.17 -4.85
CA CYS A 136 -5.10 0.08 -4.73
C CYS A 136 -5.64 0.90 -3.54
N GLU A 137 -5.46 0.41 -2.33
CA GLU A 137 -5.94 1.10 -1.13
C GLU A 137 -4.87 1.98 -0.49
N VAL A 138 -5.33 2.98 0.26
CA VAL A 138 -4.50 3.91 1.05
C VAL A 138 -3.94 3.25 2.33
N ALA A 139 -4.56 2.16 2.78
CA ALA A 139 -4.15 1.41 3.96
C ALA A 139 -3.06 0.37 3.64
N GLN A 140 -2.20 0.09 4.61
CA GLN A 140 -1.22 -1.00 4.50
C GLN A 140 -1.96 -2.32 4.30
N GLN A 141 -1.61 -3.04 3.23
CA GLN A 141 -2.29 -4.26 2.86
C GLN A 141 -1.90 -5.43 3.77
N ASP A 142 -2.92 -6.14 4.26
CA ASP A 142 -2.77 -7.18 5.26
C ASP A 142 -2.56 -8.57 4.62
N VAL A 143 -1.32 -8.80 4.19
CA VAL A 143 -0.89 -10.06 3.55
C VAL A 143 -0.86 -11.23 4.53
N ALA A 144 -0.52 -10.98 5.80
CA ALA A 144 -0.48 -12.03 6.85
C ALA A 144 -1.83 -12.72 6.98
N ASN A 145 -2.87 -11.96 6.69
CA ASN A 145 -4.26 -12.30 6.86
C ASN A 145 -4.96 -12.59 5.52
N LEU A 146 -4.22 -12.82 4.45
CA LEU A 146 -4.75 -13.25 3.15
C LEU A 146 -5.86 -12.32 2.58
N ALA A 147 -5.85 -11.04 2.95
CA ALA A 147 -6.73 -10.04 2.34
C ALA A 147 -6.40 -9.88 0.85
N VAL A 148 -5.10 -9.98 0.54
CA VAL A 148 -4.53 -10.14 -0.80
C VAL A 148 -3.56 -11.33 -0.78
N ASP A 149 -3.26 -11.90 -1.95
CA ASP A 149 -2.37 -13.06 -2.06
C ASP A 149 -0.89 -12.63 -2.00
N PHE A 150 -0.58 -11.48 -2.59
CA PHE A 150 0.66 -10.75 -2.36
C PHE A 150 0.45 -9.25 -2.52
N SER A 151 1.43 -8.46 -2.08
CA SER A 151 1.40 -7.01 -2.22
C SER A 151 2.76 -6.40 -2.51
N ILE A 152 2.73 -5.16 -3.00
CA ILE A 152 3.89 -4.31 -3.27
C ILE A 152 3.82 -3.15 -2.29
N GLN A 153 4.84 -3.04 -1.43
CA GLN A 153 4.85 -2.15 -0.27
C GLN A 153 6.12 -1.29 -0.24
N PHE A 154 6.04 -0.08 0.30
CA PHE A 154 7.24 0.74 0.54
C PHE A 154 7.93 0.41 1.86
N ASP A 155 7.15 0.01 2.86
CA ASP A 155 7.69 -0.41 4.15
C ASP A 155 7.92 -1.92 4.19
N ARG A 156 9.06 -2.33 4.75
CA ARG A 156 9.36 -3.74 4.95
C ARG A 156 8.55 -4.26 6.15
N PRO A 157 7.64 -5.23 5.98
CA PRO A 157 6.93 -5.80 7.12
C PRO A 157 7.89 -6.61 8.00
N SER A 158 7.61 -6.61 9.30
CA SER A 158 8.39 -7.32 10.32
C SER A 158 7.84 -8.72 10.63
N ASN A 159 6.68 -9.09 10.07
CA ASN A 159 6.05 -10.38 10.32
C ASN A 159 6.90 -11.53 9.73
N PRO A 160 7.38 -12.49 10.55
CA PRO A 160 8.27 -13.56 10.11
C PRO A 160 7.57 -14.64 9.25
N ASP A 161 6.24 -14.72 9.28
CA ASP A 161 5.45 -15.67 8.48
C ASP A 161 5.29 -15.23 7.02
N LEU A 162 5.70 -14.00 6.70
CA LEU A 162 5.67 -13.44 5.36
C LEU A 162 6.97 -13.71 4.62
N VAL A 163 6.85 -14.00 3.33
CA VAL A 163 7.98 -13.97 2.42
C VAL A 163 8.11 -12.54 1.90
N VAL A 164 9.28 -11.95 2.14
CA VAL A 164 9.56 -10.54 1.85
C VAL A 164 10.81 -10.46 0.99
N VAL A 165 10.67 -9.88 -0.21
CA VAL A 165 11.76 -9.73 -1.17
C VAL A 165 11.78 -8.28 -1.65
N ARG A 166 12.97 -7.66 -1.72
CA ARG A 166 13.08 -6.35 -2.36
C ARG A 166 12.81 -6.49 -3.85
N LEU A 167 11.83 -5.75 -4.34
CA LEU A 167 11.43 -5.74 -5.73
C LEU A 167 12.30 -4.78 -6.54
N CYS A 168 12.48 -3.55 -6.06
CA CYS A 168 13.31 -2.53 -6.71
C CYS A 168 13.66 -1.36 -5.76
N TRP A 169 14.37 -0.37 -6.30
CA TRP A 169 14.51 0.96 -5.72
C TRP A 169 13.68 1.96 -6.51
N LEU A 170 12.88 2.75 -5.81
CA LEU A 170 12.11 3.83 -6.37
C LEU A 170 12.76 5.16 -6.01
N HIS A 171 13.11 5.94 -7.03
CA HIS A 171 13.63 7.29 -6.86
C HIS A 171 12.49 8.29 -7.00
N VAL A 172 12.39 9.21 -6.05
CA VAL A 172 11.40 10.26 -6.01
C VAL A 172 12.12 11.60 -5.99
N VAL A 173 11.69 12.51 -6.86
CA VAL A 173 12.26 13.86 -7.02
C VAL A 173 11.14 14.91 -7.03
N LEU A 174 11.50 16.19 -6.99
CA LEU A 174 10.52 17.27 -7.00
C LEU A 174 10.19 17.73 -8.42
N PHE A 175 8.90 17.88 -8.66
CA PHE A 175 8.36 18.42 -9.90
C PHE A 175 7.48 19.63 -9.65
N ALA A 176 7.46 20.51 -10.63
CA ALA A 176 6.45 21.55 -10.79
C ALA A 176 5.90 21.49 -12.22
N SER A 177 4.74 22.10 -12.48
CA SER A 177 4.34 22.32 -13.88
C SER A 177 5.17 23.44 -14.51
N GLN A 178 5.37 23.34 -15.82
CA GLN A 178 6.03 24.38 -16.62
C GLN A 178 5.37 25.76 -16.41
N GLU A 179 4.03 25.79 -16.32
CA GLU A 179 3.27 27.01 -16.10
C GLU A 179 3.48 27.59 -14.69
N TYR A 180 3.56 26.74 -13.67
CA TYR A 180 3.87 27.20 -12.31
C TYR A 180 5.27 27.82 -12.25
N VAL A 181 6.26 27.17 -12.87
CA VAL A 181 7.64 27.67 -12.95
C VAL A 181 7.71 29.00 -13.69
N ARG A 182 6.99 29.14 -14.82
CA ARG A 182 6.94 30.39 -15.59
C ARG A 182 6.40 31.56 -14.77
N LYS A 183 5.44 31.30 -13.88
CA LYS A 183 4.78 32.33 -13.05
C LYS A 183 5.54 32.64 -11.75
N ASN A 184 6.13 31.64 -11.10
CA ASN A 184 6.66 31.77 -9.73
C ASN A 184 8.19 31.60 -9.65
N GLY A 185 8.85 31.18 -10.73
CA GLY A 185 10.27 30.81 -10.75
C GLY A 185 10.49 29.30 -10.56
N LYS A 186 11.75 28.86 -10.78
CA LYS A 186 12.21 27.48 -10.56
C LYS A 186 13.07 27.46 -9.28
N PRO A 187 12.72 26.69 -8.24
CA PRO A 187 13.65 26.48 -7.12
C PRO A 187 14.87 25.71 -7.62
N MET A 188 16.06 26.23 -7.31
CA MET A 188 17.32 25.63 -7.75
C MET A 188 17.91 24.66 -6.72
N SER A 189 17.46 24.73 -5.47
CA SER A 189 17.98 23.93 -4.37
C SER A 189 16.91 23.55 -3.34
N LYS A 190 17.21 22.60 -2.46
CA LYS A 190 16.35 22.22 -1.33
C LYS A 190 15.96 23.41 -0.46
N ALA A 191 16.92 24.29 -0.20
CA ALA A 191 16.78 25.44 0.68
C ALA A 191 15.77 26.49 0.17
N GLU A 192 15.36 26.41 -1.09
CA GLU A 192 14.42 27.36 -1.68
C GLU A 192 12.97 26.89 -1.66
N ILE A 193 12.71 25.60 -1.42
CA ILE A 193 11.38 24.98 -1.61
C ILE A 193 10.32 25.60 -0.70
N ASP A 194 10.69 26.01 0.50
CA ASP A 194 9.79 26.66 1.47
C ASP A 194 9.39 28.10 1.09
N ASN A 195 9.90 28.61 -0.04
CA ASN A 195 9.44 29.85 -0.68
C ASN A 195 8.36 29.61 -1.75
N PHE A 196 8.02 28.35 -2.02
CA PHE A 196 7.03 27.97 -3.03
C PHE A 196 5.85 27.24 -2.38
N ASN A 197 4.73 27.19 -3.10
CA ASN A 197 3.60 26.36 -2.70
C ASN A 197 3.97 24.89 -2.89
N VAL A 198 3.61 24.05 -1.93
CA VAL A 198 3.85 22.60 -2.00
C VAL A 198 2.53 21.84 -1.91
N LEU A 199 2.41 20.83 -2.78
CA LEU A 199 1.37 19.81 -2.71
C LEU A 199 1.95 18.58 -2.04
N GLU A 200 1.29 18.13 -0.99
CA GLU A 200 1.71 16.97 -0.23
C GLU A 200 0.79 15.78 -0.48
N ILE A 201 1.42 14.59 -0.53
CA ILE A 201 0.74 13.31 -0.40
C ILE A 201 1.08 12.67 0.95
N SER A 202 0.08 12.11 1.62
CA SER A 202 0.25 11.38 2.89
C SER A 202 -0.63 10.13 2.92
N GLY A 203 -0.13 9.04 3.51
CA GLY A 203 -0.84 7.77 3.58
C GLY A 203 -0.10 6.77 4.47
N ALA A 204 -0.66 5.56 4.63
CA ALA A 204 -0.12 4.57 5.59
C ALA A 204 1.36 4.23 5.36
N GLN A 205 1.80 4.21 4.09
CA GLN A 205 3.19 3.95 3.68
C GLN A 205 3.87 5.15 3.01
N ILE A 206 3.26 6.33 3.15
CA ILE A 206 3.74 7.58 2.55
C ILE A 206 3.79 8.61 3.67
N TRP A 207 4.96 8.73 4.30
CA TRP A 207 5.14 9.65 5.41
C TRP A 207 5.10 11.10 4.93
N SER A 208 4.23 11.90 5.56
CA SER A 208 4.08 13.35 5.36
C SER A 208 5.31 14.16 5.77
N HIS A 209 6.34 13.52 6.31
CA HIS A 209 7.62 14.15 6.64
C HIS A 209 8.70 13.95 5.58
N ALA A 210 8.41 13.27 4.46
CA ALA A 210 9.40 13.07 3.40
C ALA A 210 9.86 14.40 2.77
N LEU A 211 8.99 15.42 2.78
CA LEU A 211 9.30 16.80 2.37
C LEU A 211 9.98 17.62 3.48
N ARG A 212 10.37 17.02 4.62
CA ARG A 212 11.26 17.70 5.56
C ARG A 212 12.62 17.90 4.90
N LEU A 213 12.69 19.04 4.24
CA LEU A 213 13.83 19.92 4.23
C LEU A 213 14.29 20.08 5.71
N ASP A 214 15.57 20.27 5.93
CA ASP A 214 16.28 20.27 7.21
C ASP A 214 15.61 20.91 8.47
N GLU A 215 16.31 20.86 9.62
CA GLU A 215 15.86 21.50 10.87
C GLU A 215 15.64 23.03 10.77
N HIS A 216 15.96 23.68 9.63
CA HIS A 216 15.84 25.12 9.41
C HIS A 216 14.61 25.54 8.58
N THR A 217 13.71 24.61 8.28
CA THR A 217 12.50 24.93 7.50
C THR A 217 11.47 25.73 8.25
N LYS A 218 10.77 26.61 7.53
CA LYS A 218 9.50 27.19 8.00
C LYS A 218 8.54 26.08 8.45
N PRO A 219 7.63 26.36 9.40
CA PRO A 219 6.55 25.44 9.72
C PRO A 219 5.82 24.98 8.44
N LYS A 220 5.60 23.68 8.33
CA LYS A 220 5.04 23.04 7.13
C LYS A 220 3.72 23.67 6.66
N ASP A 221 2.88 24.08 7.59
CA ASP A 221 1.59 24.73 7.32
C ASP A 221 1.74 26.10 6.62
N GLU A 222 2.94 26.68 6.63
CA GLU A 222 3.23 27.96 5.97
C GLU A 222 3.47 27.82 4.47
N PHE A 223 3.84 26.65 3.95
CA PHE A 223 4.16 26.47 2.52
C PHE A 223 3.41 25.30 1.85
N VAL A 224 2.91 24.33 2.61
CA VAL A 224 1.98 23.33 2.08
C VAL A 224 0.61 23.99 1.85
N ARG A 225 0.15 24.02 0.61
CA ARG A 225 -1.14 24.63 0.22
C ARG A 225 -2.23 23.63 -0.10
N PHE A 226 -1.86 22.37 -0.32
CA PHE A 226 -2.77 21.29 -0.65
C PHE A 226 -2.20 19.97 -0.14
N GLY A 227 -3.04 19.19 0.53
CA GLY A 227 -2.72 17.85 1.00
C GLY A 227 -3.70 16.83 0.43
N THR A 228 -3.21 15.67 0.03
CA THR A 228 -4.03 14.55 -0.44
C THR A 228 -3.49 13.22 0.05
N ASN A 229 -4.27 12.16 -0.12
CA ASN A 229 -3.88 10.78 0.14
C ASN A 229 -3.90 9.89 -1.11
N THR A 230 -4.09 10.47 -2.29
CA THR A 230 -4.04 9.76 -3.59
C THR A 230 -3.06 10.42 -4.54
N ALA A 231 -2.29 9.61 -5.26
CA ALA A 231 -1.30 10.07 -6.23
C ALA A 231 -1.96 10.66 -7.48
N SER A 232 -3.16 10.20 -7.86
CA SER A 232 -3.95 10.82 -8.93
C SER A 232 -4.34 12.27 -8.64
N ALA A 233 -4.84 12.57 -7.44
CA ALA A 233 -5.13 13.95 -7.05
C ALA A 233 -3.85 14.80 -6.98
N GLN A 234 -2.75 14.23 -6.48
CA GLN A 234 -1.43 14.88 -6.43
C GLN A 234 -0.95 15.27 -7.85
N LEU A 235 -0.97 14.32 -8.79
CA LEU A 235 -0.54 14.52 -10.17
C LEU A 235 -1.38 15.58 -10.89
N ILE A 236 -2.71 15.52 -10.75
CA ILE A 236 -3.61 16.51 -11.35
C ILE A 236 -3.34 17.90 -10.74
N GLY A 237 -3.17 17.98 -9.42
CA GLY A 237 -2.89 19.23 -8.72
C GLY A 237 -1.62 19.92 -9.21
N VAL A 238 -0.51 19.18 -9.36
CA VAL A 238 0.75 19.76 -9.84
C VAL A 238 0.62 20.19 -11.31
N LYS A 239 -0.03 19.39 -12.16
CA LYS A 239 -0.27 19.76 -13.57
C LYS A 239 -1.12 21.02 -13.71
N ARG A 240 -2.05 21.27 -12.79
CA ARG A 240 -2.87 22.50 -12.74
C ARG A 240 -2.14 23.69 -12.11
N GLY A 241 -0.85 23.56 -11.80
CA GLY A 241 -0.03 24.63 -11.27
C GLY A 241 -0.28 24.90 -9.79
N GLY A 242 -0.63 23.88 -9.01
CA GLY A 242 -0.83 24.03 -7.57
C GLY A 242 0.45 24.34 -6.77
N GLY A 243 1.64 24.12 -7.34
CA GLY A 243 2.91 24.18 -6.63
C GLY A 243 3.89 23.09 -7.02
N LEU A 244 4.83 22.81 -6.12
CA LEU A 244 5.83 21.74 -6.19
C LEU A 244 5.29 20.45 -5.56
N THR A 245 5.70 19.29 -6.05
CA THR A 245 5.34 18.02 -5.41
C THR A 245 6.38 16.92 -5.68
N ALA A 246 6.46 15.94 -4.79
CA ALA A 246 7.39 14.82 -4.91
C ALA A 246 6.75 13.67 -5.70
N LEU A 247 7.34 13.28 -6.83
CA LEU A 247 6.86 12.19 -7.68
C LEU A 247 8.02 11.25 -8.07
N PRO A 248 7.73 9.99 -8.45
CA PRO A 248 8.72 9.10 -9.04
C PRO A 248 9.46 9.72 -10.23
N THR A 249 10.73 9.35 -10.43
CA THR A 249 11.54 9.87 -11.55
C THR A 249 10.96 9.55 -12.93
N TYR A 250 10.18 8.46 -13.05
CA TYR A 250 9.46 8.12 -14.27
C TYR A 250 8.21 9.00 -14.51
N SER A 251 7.89 9.99 -13.66
CA SER A 251 6.65 10.75 -13.81
C SER A 251 6.54 11.63 -15.07
N GLU A 252 7.67 11.94 -15.72
CA GLU A 252 7.64 12.64 -17.01
C GLU A 252 7.17 11.74 -18.17
N THR A 253 7.10 10.43 -17.96
CA THR A 253 6.67 9.45 -18.98
C THR A 253 5.16 9.24 -18.97
N ILE A 254 4.56 9.34 -17.78
CA ILE A 254 3.11 9.28 -17.56
C ILE A 254 2.44 10.64 -17.80
N THR A 255 3.21 11.72 -17.91
CA THR A 255 2.59 13.02 -18.16
C THR A 255 3.54 14.08 -18.68
N THR A 256 3.03 14.91 -19.57
CA THR A 256 3.76 16.04 -20.15
C THR A 256 3.60 17.31 -19.31
N GLY A 257 4.54 18.25 -19.49
CA GLY A 257 4.49 19.58 -18.87
C GLY A 257 4.96 19.66 -17.43
N LEU A 258 5.60 18.60 -16.91
CA LEU A 258 6.34 18.63 -15.65
C LEU A 258 7.79 19.06 -15.88
N VAL A 259 8.36 19.70 -14.88
CA VAL A 259 9.75 20.17 -14.82
C VAL A 259 10.36 19.67 -13.52
N HIS A 260 11.48 18.97 -13.59
CA HIS A 260 12.30 18.61 -12.42
C HIS A 260 12.93 19.86 -11.79
N VAL A 261 12.77 20.04 -10.48
CA VAL A 261 13.21 21.21 -9.72
C VAL A 261 13.92 20.82 -8.43
N ALA A 262 14.69 21.72 -7.83
CA ALA A 262 15.50 21.45 -6.64
C ALA A 262 16.28 20.13 -6.78
N GLU A 263 17.18 20.07 -7.76
CA GLU A 263 17.80 18.83 -8.26
C GLU A 263 18.70 18.12 -7.24
N ASP A 264 19.06 18.82 -6.16
CA ASP A 264 19.73 18.25 -4.98
C ASP A 264 18.77 17.44 -4.09
N TRP A 265 17.45 17.61 -4.24
CA TRP A 265 16.41 16.83 -3.55
C TRP A 265 16.17 15.48 -4.23
N LEU A 266 16.61 14.43 -3.55
CA LEU A 266 16.40 13.05 -3.95
C LEU A 266 15.95 12.23 -2.74
N LEU A 267 14.92 11.44 -2.97
CA LEU A 267 14.41 10.47 -2.02
C LEU A 267 14.46 9.09 -2.64
N THR A 268 15.19 8.17 -2.02
CA THR A 268 15.23 6.76 -2.45
C THR A 268 14.34 5.93 -1.52
N ARG A 269 13.53 5.05 -2.11
CA ARG A 269 12.63 4.14 -1.41
C ARG A 269 12.91 2.71 -1.84
N ASP A 270 13.00 1.81 -0.87
CA ASP A 270 12.91 0.39 -1.16
C ASP A 270 11.46 0.06 -1.52
N VAL A 271 11.25 -0.79 -2.52
CA VAL A 271 9.95 -1.38 -2.85
C VAL A 271 10.03 -2.86 -2.56
N TRP A 272 9.09 -3.39 -1.80
CA TRP A 272 9.05 -4.77 -1.32
C TRP A 272 7.89 -5.53 -1.94
N LEU A 273 8.16 -6.72 -2.45
CA LEU A 273 7.15 -7.72 -2.70
C LEU A 273 6.96 -8.54 -1.43
N VAL A 274 5.72 -8.61 -0.96
CA VAL A 274 5.32 -9.27 0.28
C VAL A 274 4.26 -10.30 -0.05
N CYS A 275 4.51 -11.58 0.23
CA CYS A 275 3.59 -12.68 -0.06
C CYS A 275 3.43 -13.57 1.17
N ASN A 276 2.21 -14.10 1.37
CA ASN A 276 1.99 -15.10 2.40
C ASN A 276 2.55 -16.45 1.93
N ARG A 277 3.33 -17.11 2.79
CA ARG A 277 3.95 -18.41 2.46
C ARG A 277 2.92 -19.47 2.08
N GLN A 278 1.70 -19.44 2.64
CA GLN A 278 0.63 -20.40 2.36
C GLN A 278 0.09 -20.34 0.93
N VAL A 279 0.27 -19.20 0.23
CA VAL A 279 -0.23 -19.03 -1.15
C VAL A 279 0.88 -18.95 -2.18
N MET A 280 2.13 -18.81 -1.74
CA MET A 280 3.31 -18.74 -2.61
C MET A 280 3.45 -19.94 -3.54
N ASP A 281 3.10 -21.15 -3.09
CA ASP A 281 3.25 -22.37 -3.89
C ASP A 281 2.14 -22.53 -4.94
N GLN A 282 1.13 -21.66 -4.95
CA GLN A 282 0.05 -21.72 -5.93
C GLN A 282 0.56 -21.27 -7.32
N PRO A 283 0.36 -22.07 -8.39
CA PRO A 283 0.90 -21.76 -9.71
C PRO A 283 0.50 -20.39 -10.24
N GLN A 284 -0.77 -19.99 -10.08
CA GLN A 284 -1.24 -18.68 -10.54
C GLN A 284 -0.58 -17.51 -9.78
N VAL A 285 -0.35 -17.67 -8.46
CA VAL A 285 0.33 -16.66 -7.64
C VAL A 285 1.78 -16.52 -8.08
N ARG A 286 2.48 -17.63 -8.32
CA ARG A 286 3.86 -17.61 -8.82
C ARG A 286 3.97 -16.93 -10.18
N LYS A 287 3.07 -17.25 -11.12
CA LYS A 287 3.02 -16.60 -12.44
C LYS A 287 2.86 -15.08 -12.31
N CYS A 288 1.91 -14.62 -11.49
CA CYS A 288 1.71 -13.19 -11.24
C CYS A 288 2.94 -12.54 -10.58
N ILE A 289 3.57 -13.19 -9.60
CA ILE A 289 4.79 -12.68 -8.95
C ILE A 289 5.93 -12.57 -9.96
N THR A 290 6.15 -13.58 -10.80
CA THR A 290 7.18 -13.54 -11.85
C THR A 290 6.94 -12.40 -12.82
N TYR A 291 5.70 -12.23 -13.28
CA TYR A 291 5.34 -11.13 -14.17
C TYR A 291 5.56 -9.76 -13.52
N ILE A 292 5.12 -9.58 -12.27
CA ILE A 292 5.35 -8.33 -11.52
C ILE A 292 6.84 -8.07 -11.35
N ARG A 293 7.67 -9.09 -11.11
CA ARG A 293 9.13 -8.90 -11.05
C ARG A 293 9.72 -8.40 -12.36
N ASP A 294 9.25 -8.88 -13.51
CA ASP A 294 9.66 -8.36 -14.82
C ASP A 294 9.26 -6.89 -15.00
N VAL A 295 8.04 -6.53 -14.57
CA VAL A 295 7.51 -5.14 -14.61
C VAL A 295 8.37 -4.15 -13.82
N PHE A 296 9.15 -4.61 -12.84
CA PHE A 296 10.09 -3.79 -12.06
C PHE A 296 11.56 -4.10 -12.35
N SER A 297 11.85 -4.92 -13.37
CA SER A 297 13.20 -5.38 -13.66
C SER A 297 14.10 -4.21 -14.11
N PRO A 298 15.27 -3.98 -13.48
CA PRO A 298 16.20 -2.95 -13.92
C PRO A 298 16.85 -3.25 -15.27
N ALA A 299 16.77 -4.48 -15.77
CA ALA A 299 17.22 -4.82 -17.12
C ALA A 299 16.30 -4.21 -18.19
N ARG A 300 15.00 -4.09 -17.88
CA ARG A 300 13.99 -3.48 -18.77
C ARG A 300 13.75 -2.01 -18.45
N PHE A 301 13.82 -1.64 -17.17
CA PHE A 301 13.53 -0.31 -16.63
C PHE A 301 14.67 0.16 -15.72
N PRO A 302 15.78 0.70 -16.27
CA PRO A 302 16.99 1.00 -15.51
C PRO A 302 16.79 1.90 -14.28
N TRP A 303 15.73 2.72 -14.25
CA TRP A 303 15.43 3.60 -13.12
C TRP A 303 14.98 2.90 -11.84
N PHE A 304 14.74 1.58 -11.89
CA PHE A 304 14.45 0.73 -10.73
C PHE A 304 15.68 0.08 -10.09
N ARG A 305 16.88 0.32 -10.64
CA ARG A 305 18.14 -0.10 -10.03
C ARG A 305 18.45 0.75 -8.80
N GLN A 306 19.43 0.34 -7.99
CA GLN A 306 19.84 1.10 -6.79
C GLN A 306 20.42 2.49 -7.10
N GLY A 307 21.11 2.63 -8.23
CA GLY A 307 21.68 3.90 -8.67
C GLY A 307 20.65 4.81 -9.31
N TYR A 308 20.63 6.07 -8.88
CA TYR A 308 19.77 7.13 -9.42
C TYR A 308 19.95 7.31 -10.94
N ILE A 309 18.83 7.60 -11.60
CA ILE A 309 18.78 8.04 -13.00
C ILE A 309 17.84 9.25 -13.02
N SER A 310 18.30 10.35 -13.61
CA SER A 310 17.50 11.58 -13.67
C SER A 310 16.28 11.43 -14.59
N PRO A 311 15.21 12.22 -14.38
CA PRO A 311 14.06 12.22 -15.29
C PRO A 311 14.43 12.46 -16.76
N THR A 312 15.43 13.31 -17.02
CA THR A 312 15.94 13.58 -18.37
C THR A 312 16.62 12.37 -19.00
N GLU A 313 17.43 11.64 -18.25
CA GLU A 313 18.05 10.40 -18.73
C GLU A 313 17.02 9.29 -18.98
N ILE A 314 15.99 9.18 -18.13
CA ILE A 314 14.87 8.24 -18.32
C ILE A 314 14.13 8.55 -19.61
N ARG A 315 13.81 9.82 -19.84
CA ARG A 315 13.14 10.27 -21.07
C ARG A 315 13.95 9.90 -22.31
N ARG A 316 15.25 10.20 -22.31
CA ARG A 316 16.16 9.83 -23.40
C ARG A 316 16.19 8.33 -23.64
N PHE A 317 16.28 7.52 -22.58
CA PHE A 317 16.26 6.07 -22.68
C PHE A 317 14.97 5.56 -23.34
N ILE A 318 13.82 6.10 -22.97
CA ILE A 318 12.52 5.74 -23.56
C ILE A 318 12.45 6.11 -25.03
N GLU A 319 12.98 7.28 -25.40
CA GLU A 319 13.06 7.71 -26.80
C GLU A 319 13.96 6.80 -27.64
N GLU A 320 15.13 6.42 -27.11
CA GLU A 320 16.11 5.57 -27.79
C GLU A 320 15.64 4.11 -27.97
N HIS A 321 14.75 3.62 -27.10
CA HIS A 321 14.30 2.21 -27.08
C HIS A 321 12.82 2.07 -27.50
N GLU A 322 12.22 3.12 -28.03
CA GLU A 322 10.83 3.13 -28.53
C GLU A 322 9.78 2.63 -27.51
N LEU A 323 9.99 2.97 -26.23
CA LEU A 323 9.15 2.50 -25.12
C LEU A 323 7.96 3.42 -24.81
N GLN A 324 7.61 4.35 -25.71
CA GLN A 324 6.52 5.31 -25.50
C GLN A 324 5.16 4.61 -25.41
N ALA A 325 4.98 3.51 -26.14
CA ALA A 325 3.77 2.68 -26.13
C ALA A 325 3.44 2.14 -24.72
N LEU A 326 4.44 1.95 -23.85
CA LEU A 326 4.25 1.50 -22.47
C LEU A 326 3.50 2.52 -21.58
N PHE A 327 3.28 3.73 -22.10
CA PHE A 327 2.57 4.81 -21.43
C PHE A 327 1.40 5.36 -22.27
N GLU A 328 1.01 4.65 -23.33
CA GLU A 328 -0.22 4.92 -24.07
C GLU A 328 -1.42 4.90 -23.11
N GLY A 329 -2.26 5.93 -23.19
CA GLY A 329 -3.37 6.17 -22.25
C GLY A 329 -3.08 7.20 -21.15
N TYR A 330 -1.81 7.54 -20.89
CA TYR A 330 -1.42 8.61 -19.94
C TYR A 330 -0.89 9.88 -20.61
N SER A 331 -0.27 9.69 -21.77
CA SER A 331 0.31 10.73 -22.62
C SER A 331 -0.18 10.49 -24.05
N ASP A 332 -0.58 11.52 -24.78
CA ASP A 332 -1.06 11.41 -26.16
C ASP A 332 0.11 11.07 -27.09
N TYR A 333 0.35 9.77 -27.28
CA TYR A 333 1.35 9.21 -28.20
C TYR A 333 0.68 8.58 -29.41
N SER A 334 -0.46 9.10 -29.86
CA SER A 334 -1.33 8.52 -30.90
C SER A 334 -0.73 8.41 -32.32
N HIS A 335 0.59 8.53 -32.47
CA HIS A 335 1.29 8.31 -33.72
C HIS A 335 2.59 7.54 -33.43
N LEU A 336 2.64 6.22 -33.67
CA LEU A 336 3.76 5.45 -34.26
C LEU A 336 3.45 3.92 -34.25
N PRO A 337 4.04 3.12 -35.16
CA PRO A 337 3.65 1.72 -35.39
C PRO A 337 4.43 0.72 -34.51
N VAL A 338 3.82 -0.42 -34.19
CA VAL A 338 4.40 -1.51 -33.38
C VAL A 338 5.10 -2.55 -34.28
N ASP A 339 6.32 -2.98 -33.94
CA ASP A 339 7.04 -4.09 -34.60
C ASP A 339 6.51 -5.46 -34.11
N PRO A 340 5.94 -6.29 -35.00
CA PRO A 340 5.37 -7.59 -34.64
C PRO A 340 6.39 -8.69 -34.33
N ALA A 341 7.71 -8.44 -34.43
CA ALA A 341 8.75 -9.48 -34.34
C ALA A 341 9.42 -9.66 -32.96
N TYR A 342 8.97 -8.97 -31.89
CA TYR A 342 9.66 -9.01 -30.60
C TYR A 342 9.23 -10.18 -29.68
N GLU A 343 10.09 -11.18 -29.50
CA GLU A 343 9.96 -12.23 -28.48
C GLU A 343 10.94 -12.03 -27.30
N LEU A 344 10.44 -12.24 -26.06
CA LEU A 344 11.21 -12.06 -24.83
C LEU A 344 12.20 -13.22 -24.59
N PRO A 345 13.42 -12.97 -24.08
CA PRO A 345 14.39 -14.03 -23.79
C PRO A 345 14.05 -14.81 -22.51
N VAL A 346 14.33 -16.12 -22.54
CA VAL A 346 14.12 -17.07 -21.42
C VAL A 346 15.38 -17.19 -20.57
N ASP A 347 15.25 -17.09 -19.23
CA ASP A 347 16.39 -17.15 -18.29
C ASP A 347 16.52 -18.56 -17.62
N PRO A 348 17.62 -19.30 -17.86
CA PRO A 348 17.82 -20.66 -17.36
C PRO A 348 18.16 -20.78 -15.86
N ILE A 349 18.36 -19.67 -15.13
CA ILE A 349 18.67 -19.73 -13.69
C ILE A 349 17.42 -20.03 -12.85
N LEU A 350 16.22 -19.71 -13.35
CA LEU A 350 14.96 -19.93 -12.65
C LEU A 350 14.51 -21.40 -12.60
N ASP A 351 15.01 -22.27 -13.49
CA ASP A 351 14.66 -23.70 -13.51
C ASP A 351 15.40 -24.52 -12.44
N ALA A 352 16.56 -24.05 -11.95
CA ALA A 352 17.39 -24.80 -11.01
C ALA A 352 16.93 -24.72 -9.54
N GLN A 353 16.03 -23.79 -9.20
CA GLN A 353 15.51 -23.62 -7.84
C GLN A 353 14.03 -24.00 -7.70
N VAL A 354 13.46 -24.63 -8.73
CA VAL A 354 12.05 -25.03 -8.81
C VAL A 354 11.90 -26.55 -9.04
N ALA A 355 13.00 -27.30 -9.12
CA ALA A 355 13.00 -28.75 -9.16
C ALA A 355 12.76 -29.38 -7.77
#